data_AF-R7SRE0-F1
#
_entry.id   AF-R7SRE0-F1
#
_cell.length_a   1.000
_cell.length_b   1.000
_cell.length_c   1.000
_cell.angle_alpha   90.00
_cell.angle_beta   90.00
_cell.angle_gamma   90.00
#
_symmetry.space_group_name_H-M   'P 1'
#
loop_
_entity.id
_entity.type
_entity.pdbx_description
1 polymer ?
#
loop_
_entity_poly.entity_id
_entity_poly.type
_entity_poly.pdbx_seq_one_letter_code
_entity_poly.pdbx_strand_id
1 'polypeptide(L)'
;MTETPPEAIGHMSTHVLTQLSAHRSRHAGKDAAGRTIPPLIVGVQGPQGSGKTFLTSLLRDALQSPPHNLSVAVFSLDDLYLPHDGLVSLAQAHPHNPLLRGRGQPGTHDVPLGTQVLTKLRGINDLTGPDAQVELPSFDKSLFNGEGDRAPSGTIVRPPVDVVLFEGWCVGFYPISREEVERRFVRPVIGLDEGFFEKRGYKVEDVLEINERLSSYVSWWESLDAFIQIKPPDEHPYTHIYKWRLQQEHNLKARNGGKGMTDEQVEAFVDRYIPGYVFFGDGVTEGFEESPGHRKLPPWIGRGLRIQIGESREVLRVDNF
;
A
#
# COMPACT_ATOMS: atom_id res chain seq x y z
N MET A 1 15.84 -25.38 9.67
CA MET A 1 16.00 -25.43 8.19
C MET A 1 16.01 -23.99 7.73
N THR A 2 17.11 -23.49 7.19
CA THR A 2 17.16 -22.13 6.63
C THR A 2 16.42 -22.17 5.30
N GLU A 3 15.13 -21.84 5.31
CA GLU A 3 14.37 -21.71 4.06
C GLU A 3 15.05 -20.65 3.19
N THR A 4 15.35 -21.01 1.95
CA THR A 4 15.82 -20.07 0.94
C THR A 4 14.78 -18.94 0.83
N PRO A 5 15.18 -17.66 0.88
CA PRO A 5 14.23 -16.57 0.77
C PRO A 5 13.48 -16.65 -0.58
N PRO A 6 12.21 -16.19 -0.65
CA PRO A 6 11.46 -16.18 -1.90
C PRO A 6 12.23 -15.46 -3.01
N GLU A 7 12.15 -15.97 -4.24
CA GLU A 7 12.83 -15.40 -5.43
C GLU A 7 12.61 -13.88 -5.57
N ALA A 8 11.39 -13.42 -5.27
CA ALA A 8 11.02 -12.01 -5.30
C ALA A 8 11.97 -11.11 -4.49
N ILE A 9 12.51 -11.59 -3.36
CA ILE A 9 13.41 -10.82 -2.49
C ILE A 9 14.71 -10.46 -3.21
N GLY A 10 15.24 -11.35 -4.05
CA GLY A 10 16.44 -11.06 -4.83
C GLY A 10 16.23 -9.88 -5.80
N HIS A 11 15.08 -9.88 -6.49
CA HIS A 11 14.70 -8.81 -7.41
C HIS A 11 14.42 -7.49 -6.69
N MET A 12 13.65 -7.54 -5.59
CA MET A 12 13.32 -6.37 -4.79
C MET A 12 14.58 -5.73 -4.19
N SER A 13 15.48 -6.52 -3.59
CA SER A 13 16.74 -6.03 -3.03
C SER A 13 17.62 -5.37 -4.09
N THR A 14 17.79 -6.02 -5.25
CA THR A 14 18.57 -5.47 -6.37
C THR A 14 18.00 -4.13 -6.85
N HIS A 15 16.69 -4.03 -6.96
CA HIS A 15 16.02 -2.79 -7.35
C HIS A 15 16.25 -1.68 -6.31
N VAL A 16 15.98 -1.93 -5.02
CA VAL A 16 16.18 -0.93 -3.96
C VAL A 16 17.63 -0.46 -3.90
N LEU A 17 18.61 -1.37 -3.96
CA LEU A 17 20.02 -1.02 -3.93
C LEU A 17 20.45 -0.17 -5.13
N THR A 18 19.93 -0.49 -6.32
CA THR A 18 20.17 0.29 -7.54
C THR A 18 19.61 1.71 -7.40
N GLN A 19 18.36 1.84 -6.93
CA GLN A 19 17.73 3.15 -6.74
C GLN A 19 18.37 3.95 -5.62
N LEU A 20 18.81 3.30 -4.53
CA LEU A 20 19.51 3.94 -3.42
C LEU A 20 20.86 4.49 -3.86
N SER A 21 21.62 3.73 -4.64
CA SER A 21 22.89 4.20 -5.20
C SER A 21 22.68 5.46 -6.06
N ALA A 22 21.73 5.41 -7.00
CA ALA A 22 21.39 6.56 -7.84
C ALA A 22 20.88 7.75 -7.02
N HIS A 23 20.08 7.51 -5.97
CA HIS A 23 19.59 8.54 -5.06
C HIS A 23 20.71 9.24 -4.31
N ARG A 24 21.64 8.48 -3.73
CA ARG A 24 22.83 9.03 -3.06
C ARG A 24 23.67 9.87 -4.02
N SER A 25 23.89 9.40 -5.26
CA SER A 25 24.63 10.17 -6.27
C SER A 25 23.94 11.49 -6.64
N ARG A 26 22.61 11.52 -6.78
CA ARG A 26 21.85 12.76 -7.06
C ARG A 26 21.94 13.79 -5.93
N HIS A 27 22.12 13.34 -4.68
CA HIS A 27 22.19 14.20 -3.50
C HIS A 27 23.63 14.57 -3.12
N ALA A 28 24.63 13.75 -3.48
CA ALA A 28 26.05 14.01 -3.19
C ALA A 28 26.61 15.30 -3.81
N GLY A 29 25.99 15.81 -4.89
CA GLY A 29 26.42 17.04 -5.57
C GLY A 29 25.78 18.35 -5.08
N LYS A 30 24.96 18.34 -4.02
CA LYS A 30 24.14 19.50 -3.61
C LYS A 30 24.64 20.31 -2.41
N ASP A 31 25.84 20.05 -1.89
CA ASP A 31 26.28 20.72 -0.66
C ASP A 31 27.21 21.94 -0.85
N ALA A 32 26.56 23.08 -1.05
CA ALA A 32 27.04 24.35 -0.51
C ALA A 32 26.46 24.64 0.90
N ALA A 33 25.61 23.75 1.44
CA ALA A 33 24.83 23.98 2.67
C ALA A 33 24.96 22.87 3.75
N GLY A 34 25.72 21.79 3.51
CA GLY A 34 25.97 20.73 4.50
C GLY A 34 24.74 19.92 4.93
N ARG A 35 23.79 19.67 4.02
CA ARG A 35 22.57 18.91 4.32
C ARG A 35 22.80 17.41 4.20
N THR A 36 22.20 16.62 5.10
CA THR A 36 22.34 15.16 5.05
C THR A 36 21.54 14.58 3.89
N ILE A 37 21.95 13.41 3.36
CA ILE A 37 21.21 12.75 2.28
C ILE A 37 19.88 12.24 2.87
N PRO A 38 18.71 12.64 2.33
CA PRO A 38 17.43 12.14 2.82
C PRO A 38 17.25 10.65 2.50
N PRO A 39 16.45 9.91 3.27
CA PRO A 39 16.17 8.51 2.96
C PRO A 39 15.58 8.33 1.56
N LEU A 40 15.88 7.22 0.89
CA LEU A 40 15.13 6.78 -0.28
C LEU A 40 13.77 6.25 0.17
N ILE A 41 12.67 6.86 -0.27
CA ILE A 41 11.32 6.37 0.05
C ILE A 41 10.81 5.50 -1.10
N VAL A 42 10.62 4.21 -0.83
CA VAL A 42 10.16 3.21 -1.81
C VAL A 42 8.72 2.82 -1.50
N GLY A 43 7.82 3.07 -2.45
CA GLY A 43 6.45 2.57 -2.38
C GLY A 43 6.40 1.07 -2.64
N VAL A 44 5.65 0.31 -1.83
CA VAL A 44 5.40 -1.12 -2.07
C VAL A 44 3.90 -1.38 -2.12
N GLN A 45 3.40 -1.73 -3.31
CA GLN A 45 1.98 -2.02 -3.54
C GLN A 45 1.76 -3.49 -3.88
N GLY A 46 0.63 -4.02 -3.45
CA GLY A 46 0.25 -5.40 -3.74
C GLY A 46 -1.05 -5.76 -3.03
N PRO A 47 -1.84 -6.67 -3.62
CA PRO A 47 -3.20 -6.92 -3.16
C PRO A 47 -3.27 -7.74 -1.87
N GLN A 48 -4.47 -7.83 -1.29
CA GLN A 48 -4.68 -8.63 -0.07
C GLN A 48 -4.26 -10.09 -0.31
N GLY A 49 -3.58 -10.68 0.69
CA GLY A 49 -3.12 -12.07 0.63
C GLY A 49 -1.91 -12.34 -0.27
N SER A 50 -1.47 -11.40 -1.12
CA SER A 50 -0.29 -11.56 -2.00
C SER A 50 1.02 -11.86 -1.28
N GLY A 51 1.08 -11.61 0.04
CA GLY A 51 2.29 -11.71 0.82
C GLY A 51 3.10 -10.41 0.89
N LYS A 52 2.58 -9.28 0.38
CA LYS A 52 3.24 -7.96 0.42
C LYS A 52 3.91 -7.63 1.77
N THR A 53 3.18 -7.71 2.89
CA THR A 53 3.74 -7.36 4.21
C THR A 53 4.83 -8.34 4.66
N PHE A 54 4.70 -9.62 4.28
CA PHE A 54 5.74 -10.63 4.51
C PHE A 54 7.00 -10.35 3.67
N LEU A 55 6.83 -10.11 2.36
CA LEU A 55 7.92 -9.76 1.45
C LEU A 55 8.60 -8.45 1.85
N THR A 56 7.84 -7.45 2.33
CA THR A 56 8.38 -6.18 2.82
C THR A 56 9.23 -6.38 4.09
N SER A 57 8.79 -7.25 4.99
CA SER A 57 9.58 -7.62 6.18
C SER A 57 10.88 -8.33 5.81
N LEU A 58 10.82 -9.30 4.89
CA LEU A 58 12.00 -10.00 4.40
C LEU A 58 12.95 -9.09 3.61
N LEU A 59 12.43 -8.14 2.83
CA LEU A 59 13.22 -7.14 2.13
C LEU A 59 13.96 -6.24 3.12
N ARG A 60 13.27 -5.76 4.17
CA ARG A 60 13.91 -5.01 5.26
C ARG A 60 15.06 -5.81 5.85
N ASP A 61 14.82 -7.07 6.21
CA ASP A 61 15.84 -7.93 6.84
C ASP A 61 17.03 -8.17 5.91
N ALA A 62 16.79 -8.38 4.61
CA ALA A 62 17.84 -8.55 3.60
C ALA A 62 18.70 -7.29 3.42
N LEU A 63 18.10 -6.10 3.46
CA LEU A 63 18.81 -4.82 3.35
C LEU A 63 19.57 -4.45 4.63
N GLN A 64 19.06 -4.84 5.81
CA GLN A 64 19.70 -4.63 7.11
C GLN A 64 20.87 -5.59 7.36
N SER A 65 20.84 -6.77 6.75
CA SER A 65 21.87 -7.80 6.94
C SER A 65 23.15 -7.50 6.14
N PRO A 66 24.31 -8.07 6.53
CA PRO A 66 25.50 -8.05 5.69
C PRO A 66 25.23 -8.62 4.29
N PRO A 67 25.84 -8.06 3.23
CA PRO A 67 26.87 -7.02 3.25
C PRO A 67 26.34 -5.58 3.27
N HIS A 68 25.02 -5.37 3.21
CA HIS A 68 24.44 -4.06 2.97
C HIS A 68 24.38 -3.17 4.22
N ASN A 69 24.02 -3.73 5.37
CA ASN A 69 23.99 -3.04 6.67
C ASN A 69 23.25 -1.69 6.65
N LEU A 70 22.14 -1.61 5.91
CA LEU A 70 21.38 -0.36 5.75
C LEU A 70 20.42 -0.14 6.92
N SER A 71 20.19 1.13 7.28
CA SER A 71 19.11 1.52 8.18
C SER A 71 17.79 1.61 7.40
N VAL A 72 16.84 0.72 7.72
CA VAL A 72 15.57 0.59 6.99
C VAL A 72 14.38 0.74 7.93
N ALA A 73 13.48 1.66 7.61
CA ALA A 73 12.17 1.79 8.26
C ALA A 73 11.08 1.21 7.37
N VAL A 74 10.08 0.56 7.98
CA VAL A 74 8.87 0.08 7.29
C VAL A 74 7.68 0.85 7.84
N PHE A 75 6.95 1.51 6.95
CA PHE A 75 5.75 2.24 7.29
C PHE A 75 4.57 1.60 6.54
N SER A 76 3.56 1.11 7.27
CA SER A 76 2.38 0.52 6.65
C SER A 76 1.25 1.54 6.54
N LEU A 77 0.58 1.55 5.40
CA LEU A 77 -0.67 2.29 5.22
C LEU A 77 -1.74 1.84 6.21
N ASP A 78 -1.78 0.55 6.54
CA ASP A 78 -2.78 0.02 7.48
C ASP A 78 -2.58 0.55 8.91
N ASP A 79 -1.37 0.98 9.27
CA ASP A 79 -1.11 1.60 10.58
C ASP A 79 -1.68 3.03 10.67
N LEU A 80 -2.08 3.60 9.53
CA LEU A 80 -2.73 4.89 9.42
C LEU A 80 -4.25 4.83 9.45
N TYR A 81 -4.89 3.68 9.70
CA TYR A 81 -6.35 3.69 9.86
C TYR A 81 -6.78 4.73 10.91
N LEU A 82 -7.96 5.33 10.69
CA LEU A 82 -8.63 6.12 11.71
C LEU A 82 -8.79 5.25 12.97
N PRO A 83 -8.72 5.84 14.18
CA PRO A 83 -9.08 5.11 15.39
C PRO A 83 -10.53 4.61 15.30
N HIS A 84 -10.89 3.66 16.16
CA HIS A 84 -12.18 2.97 16.12
C HIS A 84 -13.37 3.93 16.08
N ASP A 85 -13.35 4.96 16.94
CA ASP A 85 -14.38 5.99 16.99
C ASP A 85 -14.51 6.79 15.68
N GLY A 86 -13.38 7.07 15.03
CA GLY A 86 -13.30 7.70 13.71
C GLY A 86 -13.88 6.82 12.60
N LEU A 87 -13.60 5.51 12.62
CA LEU A 87 -14.18 4.55 11.67
C LEU A 87 -15.70 4.42 11.86
N VAL A 88 -16.18 4.36 13.11
CA VAL A 88 -17.61 4.33 13.43
C VAL A 88 -18.30 5.61 12.97
N SER A 89 -17.70 6.76 13.27
CA SER A 89 -18.24 8.07 12.88
C SER A 89 -18.32 8.23 11.37
N LEU A 90 -17.29 7.76 10.64
CA LEU A 90 -17.28 7.74 9.18
C LEU A 90 -18.41 6.86 8.62
N ALA A 91 -18.57 5.64 9.14
CA ALA A 91 -19.64 4.75 8.70
C ALA A 91 -21.04 5.32 8.97
N GLN A 92 -21.24 6.01 10.11
CA GLN A 92 -22.49 6.67 10.47
C GLN A 92 -22.80 7.89 9.59
N ALA A 93 -21.78 8.66 9.20
CA ALA A 93 -21.93 9.81 8.30
C ALA A 93 -22.24 9.39 6.85
N HIS A 94 -21.86 8.16 6.48
CA HIS A 94 -22.01 7.62 5.11
C HIS A 94 -22.80 6.29 5.10
N PRO A 95 -24.04 6.27 5.64
CA PRO A 95 -24.78 5.03 5.87
C PRO A 95 -25.12 4.27 4.58
N HIS A 96 -25.18 5.01 3.46
CA HIS A 96 -25.51 4.47 2.14
C HIS A 96 -24.31 3.87 1.40
N ASN A 97 -23.07 4.22 1.78
CA ASN A 97 -21.88 3.77 1.08
C ASN A 97 -21.23 2.56 1.80
N PRO A 98 -21.46 1.32 1.33
CA PRO A 98 -20.91 0.13 1.99
C PRO A 98 -19.38 0.04 1.94
N LEU A 99 -18.70 0.79 1.06
CA LEU A 99 -17.24 0.79 0.95
C LEU A 99 -16.57 1.47 2.13
N LEU A 100 -17.25 2.44 2.76
CA LEU A 100 -16.78 3.19 3.94
C LEU A 100 -17.17 2.55 5.28
N ARG A 101 -17.81 1.39 5.27
CA ARG A 101 -18.18 0.67 6.51
C ARG A 101 -16.97 -0.03 7.12
N GLY A 102 -16.34 0.62 8.09
CA GLY A 102 -15.14 0.12 8.76
C GLY A 102 -13.89 0.28 7.88
N ARG A 103 -12.73 -0.14 8.40
CA ARG A 103 -11.43 0.07 7.76
C ARG A 103 -11.30 -0.56 6.37
N GLY A 104 -10.51 0.06 5.49
CA GLY A 104 -10.03 -0.53 4.24
C GLY A 104 -9.81 0.47 3.10
N GLN A 105 -10.89 1.08 2.63
CA GLN A 105 -10.89 1.95 1.44
C GLN A 105 -10.27 3.32 1.70
N PRO A 106 -9.75 4.04 0.67
CA PRO A 106 -9.39 5.45 0.79
C PRO A 106 -10.52 6.25 1.45
N GLY A 107 -10.15 7.03 2.46
CA GLY A 107 -11.09 7.67 3.38
C GLY A 107 -11.09 7.10 4.79
N THR A 108 -10.65 5.86 4.96
CA THR A 108 -10.61 5.19 6.26
C THR A 108 -9.27 5.36 7.00
N HIS A 109 -8.31 6.07 6.41
CA HIS A 109 -7.02 6.40 7.01
C HIS A 109 -6.98 7.87 7.48
N ASP A 110 -6.22 8.12 8.53
CA ASP A 110 -5.86 9.42 9.07
C ASP A 110 -4.81 10.09 8.17
N VAL A 111 -5.31 10.75 7.13
CA VAL A 111 -4.48 11.42 6.13
C VAL A 111 -3.62 12.55 6.73
N PRO A 112 -4.12 13.38 7.66
CA PRO A 112 -3.27 14.36 8.34
C PRO A 112 -2.08 13.72 9.08
N LEU A 113 -2.30 12.63 9.82
CA LEU A 113 -1.22 11.92 10.51
C LEU A 113 -0.20 11.35 9.51
N GLY A 114 -0.66 10.68 8.45
CA GLY A 114 0.24 10.11 7.45
C GLY A 114 1.10 11.16 6.75
N THR A 115 0.52 12.34 6.47
CA THR A 115 1.25 13.49 5.91
C THR A 115 2.37 13.96 6.85
N GLN A 116 2.07 14.06 8.15
CA GLN A 116 3.06 14.45 9.15
C GLN A 116 4.19 13.43 9.27
N VAL A 117 3.86 12.13 9.29
CA VAL A 117 4.86 11.05 9.39
C VAL A 117 5.76 11.02 8.16
N LEU A 118 5.20 11.04 6.94
CA LEU A 118 5.99 11.04 5.70
C LEU A 118 6.91 12.26 5.60
N THR A 119 6.41 13.45 5.98
CA THR A 119 7.19 14.68 6.00
C THR A 119 8.38 14.56 6.97
N LYS A 120 8.14 14.05 8.18
CA LYS A 120 9.20 13.84 9.18
C LYS A 120 10.21 12.77 8.73
N LEU A 121 9.75 11.67 8.14
CA LEU A 121 10.62 10.62 7.60
C LEU A 121 11.52 11.14 6.48
N ARG A 122 10.99 11.96 5.57
CA ARG A 122 11.76 12.56 4.47
C ARG A 122 12.91 13.46 4.97
N GLY A 123 12.70 14.15 6.10
CA GLY A 123 13.71 15.00 6.74
C GLY A 123 14.45 14.36 7.91
N ILE A 124 14.27 13.06 8.17
CA ILE A 124 14.69 12.44 9.44
C ILE A 124 16.20 12.56 9.70
N ASN A 125 17.01 12.52 8.64
CA ASN A 125 18.47 12.56 8.75
C ASN A 125 19.01 13.96 9.14
N ASP A 126 18.20 15.01 8.97
CA ASP A 126 18.53 16.37 9.42
C ASP A 126 18.14 16.61 10.90
N LEU A 127 17.45 15.65 11.54
CA LEU A 127 17.10 15.76 12.96
C LEU A 127 18.33 15.59 13.86
N THR A 128 18.47 16.48 14.85
CA THR A 128 19.58 16.46 15.81
C THR A 128 19.08 16.52 17.25
N GLY A 129 19.86 15.98 18.18
CA GLY A 129 19.56 16.05 19.61
C GLY A 129 18.74 14.87 20.14
N PRO A 130 18.34 14.92 21.43
CA PRO A 130 17.69 13.79 22.12
C PRO A 130 16.33 13.40 21.52
N ASP A 131 15.66 14.35 20.87
CA ASP A 131 14.34 14.17 20.26
C ASP A 131 14.41 13.82 18.76
N ALA A 132 15.60 13.48 18.24
CA ALA A 132 15.80 13.05 16.85
C ALA A 132 15.19 11.66 16.61
N GLN A 133 13.87 11.63 16.45
CA GLN A 133 13.11 10.42 16.20
C GLN A 133 11.78 10.72 15.51
N VAL A 134 11.23 9.71 14.84
CA VAL A 134 9.87 9.72 14.30
C VAL A 134 9.16 8.48 14.83
N GLU A 135 8.00 8.68 15.46
CA GLU A 135 7.13 7.57 15.82
C GLU A 135 6.21 7.24 14.65
N LEU A 136 6.28 6.00 14.18
CA LEU A 136 5.32 5.44 13.23
C LEU A 136 4.11 4.94 14.01
N PRO A 137 2.86 5.30 13.63
CA PRO A 137 1.69 4.76 14.29
C PRO A 137 1.62 3.23 14.12
N SER A 138 0.75 2.61 14.89
CA SER A 138 0.45 1.18 14.81
C SER A 138 -1.04 0.98 14.95
N PHE A 139 -1.61 0.04 14.20
CA PHE A 139 -3.03 -0.28 14.27
C PHE A 139 -3.26 -1.75 14.65
N ASP A 140 -3.89 -1.99 15.79
CA ASP A 140 -4.22 -3.33 16.25
C ASP A 140 -5.59 -3.77 15.72
N LYS A 141 -5.55 -4.60 14.69
CA LYS A 141 -6.74 -5.15 14.01
C LYS A 141 -7.54 -6.12 14.89
N SER A 142 -7.03 -6.56 16.04
CA SER A 142 -7.69 -7.52 16.93
C SER A 142 -8.64 -6.87 17.93
N LEU A 143 -8.48 -5.56 18.19
CA LEU A 143 -9.34 -4.80 19.09
C LEU A 143 -10.77 -4.69 18.55
N PHE A 144 -11.73 -4.36 19.42
CA PHE A 144 -13.15 -4.19 19.07
C PHE A 144 -13.72 -5.33 18.22
N ASN A 145 -13.52 -6.58 18.67
CA ASN A 145 -13.97 -7.79 17.98
C ASN A 145 -13.49 -7.91 16.53
N GLY A 146 -12.29 -7.38 16.23
CA GLY A 146 -11.72 -7.44 14.89
C GLY A 146 -12.00 -6.22 14.01
N GLU A 147 -12.76 -5.23 14.50
CA GLU A 147 -12.91 -3.92 13.85
C GLU A 147 -11.60 -3.11 13.90
N GLY A 148 -10.84 -3.30 14.99
CA GLY A 148 -9.52 -2.75 15.22
C GLY A 148 -9.52 -1.33 15.77
N ASP A 149 -8.38 -0.92 16.33
CA ASP A 149 -8.15 0.45 16.81
C ASP A 149 -6.66 0.82 16.76
N ARG A 150 -6.38 2.12 16.82
CA ARG A 150 -5.02 2.64 16.90
C ARG A 150 -4.38 2.23 18.23
N ALA A 151 -3.17 1.69 18.15
CA ALA A 151 -2.39 1.37 19.34
C ALA A 151 -1.91 2.66 20.05
N PRO A 152 -1.75 2.65 21.39
CA PRO A 152 -1.32 3.84 22.15
C PRO A 152 0.08 4.36 21.78
N SER A 153 0.93 3.48 21.27
CA SER A 153 2.28 3.79 20.79
C SER A 153 2.63 2.92 19.60
N GLY A 154 3.61 3.35 18.83
CA GLY A 154 4.12 2.60 17.70
C GLY A 154 5.63 2.51 17.65
N THR A 155 6.18 2.40 16.44
CA THR A 155 7.60 2.11 16.26
C THR A 155 8.41 3.40 16.23
N ILE A 156 9.43 3.49 17.08
CA ILE A 156 10.36 4.62 17.07
C ILE A 156 11.47 4.40 16.03
N VAL A 157 11.56 5.30 15.06
CA VAL A 157 12.61 5.35 14.04
C VAL A 157 13.58 6.48 14.38
N ARG A 158 14.88 6.23 14.35
CA ARG A 158 15.94 7.21 14.65
C ARG A 158 16.88 7.37 13.46
N PRO A 159 17.46 8.56 13.23
CA PRO A 159 18.45 8.75 12.19
C PRO A 159 19.80 8.09 12.53
N PRO A 160 20.63 7.80 11.51
CA PRO A 160 20.33 7.95 10.09
C PRO A 160 19.43 6.82 9.57
N VAL A 161 18.62 7.11 8.55
CA VAL A 161 17.81 6.15 7.80
C VAL A 161 18.22 6.22 6.32
N ASP A 162 18.49 5.05 5.73
CA ASP A 162 18.86 4.94 4.33
C ASP A 162 17.64 4.74 3.43
N VAL A 163 16.70 3.90 3.88
CA VAL A 163 15.52 3.50 3.10
C VAL A 163 14.27 3.52 3.98
N VAL A 164 13.18 4.05 3.44
CA VAL A 164 11.84 3.90 3.99
C VAL A 164 11.02 3.06 3.01
N LEU A 165 10.48 1.93 3.46
CA LEU A 165 9.53 1.12 2.71
C LEU A 165 8.11 1.53 3.12
N PHE A 166 7.42 2.29 2.28
CA PHE A 166 6.02 2.67 2.51
C PHE A 166 5.10 1.68 1.78
N GLU A 167 4.48 0.76 2.53
CA GLU A 167 3.74 -0.36 1.96
C GLU A 167 2.22 -0.24 2.18
N GLY A 168 1.44 -0.65 1.18
CA GLY A 168 -0.03 -0.60 1.27
C GLY A 168 -0.72 -1.11 0.02
N TRP A 169 -1.96 -1.56 0.17
CA TRP A 169 -2.67 -2.21 -0.95
C TRP A 169 -3.11 -1.23 -2.04
N CYS A 170 -3.38 0.04 -1.67
CA CYS A 170 -3.71 1.14 -2.59
C CYS A 170 -2.62 2.23 -2.65
N VAL A 171 -1.40 1.92 -2.19
CA VAL A 171 -0.25 2.83 -2.38
C VAL A 171 -0.04 3.08 -3.86
N GLY A 172 0.05 4.35 -4.26
CA GLY A 172 0.20 4.74 -5.67
C GLY A 172 -1.07 4.63 -6.52
N PHE A 173 -2.25 4.40 -5.92
CA PHE A 173 -3.52 4.54 -6.63
C PHE A 173 -3.86 6.01 -6.83
N TYR A 174 -4.49 6.32 -7.95
CA TYR A 174 -4.83 7.67 -8.34
C TYR A 174 -6.33 7.81 -8.64
N PRO A 175 -6.92 8.99 -8.39
CA PRO A 175 -8.30 9.25 -8.78
C PRO A 175 -8.42 9.31 -10.31
N ILE A 176 -9.61 8.99 -10.80
CA ILE A 176 -9.99 9.05 -12.21
C ILE A 176 -11.19 9.99 -12.42
N SER A 177 -11.46 10.36 -13.67
CA SER A 177 -12.61 11.21 -13.99
C SER A 177 -13.93 10.48 -13.74
N ARG A 178 -15.02 11.24 -13.58
CA ARG A 178 -16.36 10.67 -13.46
C ARG A 178 -16.72 9.81 -14.65
N GLU A 179 -16.41 10.29 -15.86
CA GLU A 179 -16.69 9.60 -17.11
C GLU A 179 -15.97 8.24 -17.14
N GLU A 180 -14.75 8.19 -16.61
CA GLU A 180 -13.99 6.94 -16.54
C GLU A 180 -14.54 5.99 -15.47
N VAL A 181 -15.03 6.50 -14.33
CA VAL A 181 -15.75 5.69 -13.34
C VAL A 181 -17.01 5.08 -13.97
N GLU A 182 -17.87 5.90 -14.58
CA GLU A 182 -19.11 5.46 -15.23
C GLU A 182 -18.83 4.43 -16.33
N ARG A 183 -17.81 4.67 -17.15
CA ARG A 183 -17.38 3.74 -18.21
C ARG A 183 -16.88 2.41 -17.65
N ARG A 184 -16.07 2.42 -16.58
CA ARG A 184 -15.55 1.19 -15.96
C ARG A 184 -16.63 0.43 -15.20
N PHE A 185 -17.61 1.13 -14.62
CA PHE A 185 -18.65 0.53 -13.78
C PHE A 185 -19.56 -0.44 -14.56
N VAL A 186 -19.87 -0.13 -15.82
CA VAL A 186 -20.70 -0.97 -16.68
C VAL A 186 -19.93 -2.07 -17.40
N ARG A 187 -18.60 -2.12 -17.28
CA ARG A 187 -17.78 -3.15 -17.91
C ARG A 187 -17.74 -4.41 -17.05
N PRO A 188 -17.70 -5.61 -17.67
CA PRO A 188 -17.45 -6.84 -16.93
C PRO A 188 -16.13 -6.76 -16.16
N VAL A 189 -16.15 -7.21 -14.90
CA VAL A 189 -14.95 -7.31 -14.06
C VAL A 189 -14.25 -8.63 -14.37
N ILE A 190 -13.03 -8.56 -14.91
CA ILE A 190 -12.31 -9.72 -15.44
C ILE A 190 -12.17 -10.81 -14.36
N GLY A 191 -12.64 -12.01 -14.68
CA GLY A 191 -12.56 -13.18 -13.80
C GLY A 191 -13.60 -13.23 -12.67
N LEU A 192 -14.54 -12.29 -12.60
CA LEU A 192 -15.65 -12.28 -11.63
C LEU A 192 -17.01 -12.32 -12.35
N ASP A 193 -18.08 -12.49 -11.57
CA ASP A 193 -19.45 -12.59 -12.08
C ASP A 193 -19.86 -11.37 -12.93
N GLU A 194 -20.66 -11.61 -13.97
CA GLU A 194 -21.37 -10.52 -14.68
C GLU A 194 -22.21 -9.69 -13.70
N GLY A 195 -22.18 -8.37 -13.84
CA GLY A 195 -22.88 -7.46 -12.93
C GLY A 195 -22.33 -7.48 -11.51
N PHE A 196 -21.04 -7.79 -11.31
CA PHE A 196 -20.39 -7.87 -9.99
C PHE A 196 -20.80 -6.71 -9.06
N PHE A 197 -20.65 -5.46 -9.50
CA PHE A 197 -20.97 -4.29 -8.67
C PHE A 197 -22.45 -4.23 -8.27
N GLU A 198 -23.36 -4.41 -9.23
CA GLU A 198 -24.82 -4.37 -9.00
C GLU A 198 -25.27 -5.49 -8.05
N LYS A 199 -24.75 -6.71 -8.25
CA LYS A 199 -25.05 -7.87 -7.39
C LYS A 199 -24.60 -7.67 -5.94
N ARG A 200 -23.54 -6.90 -5.72
CA ARG A 200 -23.04 -6.53 -4.38
C ARG A 200 -23.68 -5.23 -3.86
N GLY A 201 -24.58 -4.62 -4.64
CA GLY A 201 -25.30 -3.40 -4.26
C GLY A 201 -24.46 -2.13 -4.29
N TYR A 202 -23.30 -2.16 -4.94
CA TYR A 202 -22.48 -0.96 -5.14
C TYR A 202 -23.11 -0.06 -6.21
N LYS A 203 -22.90 1.24 -6.08
CA LYS A 203 -23.34 2.27 -7.02
C LYS A 203 -22.16 3.09 -7.54
N VAL A 204 -22.36 3.78 -8.65
CA VAL A 204 -21.36 4.72 -9.20
C VAL A 204 -21.01 5.78 -8.16
N GLU A 205 -21.99 6.28 -7.41
CA GLU A 205 -21.82 7.28 -6.35
C GLU A 205 -20.93 6.78 -5.22
N ASP A 206 -21.01 5.48 -4.87
CA ASP A 206 -20.16 4.89 -3.83
C ASP A 206 -18.69 4.96 -4.24
N VAL A 207 -18.40 4.64 -5.51
CA VAL A 207 -17.05 4.65 -6.09
C VAL A 207 -16.53 6.09 -6.24
N LEU A 208 -17.39 7.02 -6.66
CA LEU A 208 -17.02 8.43 -6.79
C LEU A 208 -16.66 9.06 -5.45
N GLU A 209 -17.33 8.66 -4.38
CA GLU A 209 -16.96 9.12 -3.05
C GLU A 209 -15.58 8.58 -2.62
N ILE A 210 -15.28 7.30 -2.91
CA ILE A 210 -13.93 6.76 -2.68
C ILE A 210 -12.88 7.49 -3.55
N ASN A 211 -13.23 7.81 -4.79
CA ASN A 211 -12.38 8.54 -5.74
C ASN A 211 -12.03 9.95 -5.22
N GLU A 212 -13.02 10.69 -4.69
CA GLU A 212 -12.80 12.00 -4.07
C GLU A 212 -11.85 11.88 -2.86
N ARG A 213 -12.09 10.90 -1.98
CA ARG A 213 -11.25 10.67 -0.80
C ARG A 213 -9.83 10.27 -1.15
N LEU A 214 -9.66 9.46 -2.20
CA LEU A 214 -8.34 9.08 -2.72
C LEU A 214 -7.50 10.28 -3.15
N SER A 215 -8.11 11.38 -3.60
CA SER A 215 -7.39 12.61 -3.98
C SER A 215 -6.54 13.16 -2.84
N SER A 216 -6.95 12.95 -1.58
CA SER A 216 -6.19 13.39 -0.40
C SER A 216 -4.86 12.65 -0.21
N TYR A 217 -4.70 11.47 -0.81
CA TYR A 217 -3.52 10.61 -0.72
C TYR A 217 -2.48 10.98 -1.78
N VAL A 218 -2.88 11.67 -2.85
CA VAL A 218 -2.01 11.96 -4.01
C VAL A 218 -0.75 12.74 -3.59
N SER A 219 -0.86 13.63 -2.61
CA SER A 219 0.29 14.37 -2.09
C SER A 219 1.37 13.47 -1.45
N TRP A 220 0.99 12.29 -0.95
CA TRP A 220 1.94 11.31 -0.43
C TRP A 220 2.75 10.66 -1.53
N TRP A 221 2.18 10.49 -2.72
CA TRP A 221 2.85 9.87 -3.85
C TRP A 221 4.05 10.69 -4.34
N GLU A 222 4.00 12.02 -4.20
CA GLU A 222 5.14 12.94 -4.42
C GLU A 222 6.32 12.68 -3.46
N SER A 223 6.06 11.94 -2.37
CA SER A 223 7.10 11.53 -1.44
C SER A 223 7.90 10.31 -1.91
N LEU A 224 7.40 9.56 -2.89
CA LEU A 224 7.97 8.29 -3.33
C LEU A 224 9.03 8.48 -4.42
N ASP A 225 10.23 7.95 -4.19
CA ASP A 225 11.36 8.05 -5.12
C ASP A 225 11.43 6.88 -6.10
N ALA A 226 11.00 5.69 -5.66
CA ALA A 226 10.98 4.45 -6.40
C ALA A 226 9.77 3.59 -5.99
N PHE A 227 9.48 2.52 -6.74
CA PHE A 227 8.26 1.76 -6.52
C PHE A 227 8.43 0.26 -6.78
N ILE A 228 7.75 -0.57 -5.99
CA ILE A 228 7.65 -2.01 -6.18
C ILE A 228 6.16 -2.38 -6.22
N GLN A 229 5.71 -2.99 -7.30
CA GLN A 229 4.36 -3.50 -7.46
C GLN A 229 4.37 -5.04 -7.50
N ILE A 230 3.69 -5.67 -6.56
CA ILE A 230 3.38 -7.10 -6.58
C ILE A 230 1.96 -7.26 -7.15
N LYS A 231 1.82 -7.95 -8.29
CA LYS A 231 0.54 -8.04 -9.02
C LYS A 231 0.22 -9.49 -9.40
N PRO A 232 -1.05 -9.92 -9.40
CA PRO A 232 -1.45 -11.14 -10.10
C PRO A 232 -1.26 -11.02 -11.63
N PRO A 233 -1.39 -12.13 -12.38
CA PRO A 233 -1.40 -12.12 -13.84
C PRO A 233 -2.60 -11.33 -14.38
N ASP A 234 -2.46 -10.77 -15.58
CA ASP A 234 -3.50 -9.94 -16.18
C ASP A 234 -4.74 -10.76 -16.59
N GLU A 235 -4.59 -12.07 -16.80
CA GLU A 235 -5.67 -13.02 -17.09
C GLU A 235 -6.53 -13.32 -15.85
N HIS A 236 -5.96 -13.16 -14.65
CA HIS A 236 -6.57 -13.50 -13.36
C HIS A 236 -6.38 -12.38 -12.31
N PRO A 237 -6.78 -11.14 -12.61
CA PRO A 237 -6.36 -9.98 -11.82
C PRO A 237 -6.99 -9.94 -10.42
N TYR A 238 -8.11 -10.63 -10.20
CA TYR A 238 -8.85 -10.60 -8.93
C TYR A 238 -9.07 -11.96 -8.29
N THR A 239 -9.24 -13.03 -9.08
CA THR A 239 -9.54 -14.38 -8.55
C THR A 239 -8.47 -14.89 -7.58
N HIS A 240 -7.19 -14.59 -7.85
CA HIS A 240 -6.11 -14.93 -6.94
C HIS A 240 -6.20 -14.19 -5.59
N ILE A 241 -6.72 -12.96 -5.56
CA ILE A 241 -6.87 -12.18 -4.32
C ILE A 241 -7.83 -12.89 -3.36
N TYR A 242 -8.96 -13.39 -3.86
CA TYR A 242 -9.89 -14.19 -3.06
C TYR A 242 -9.23 -15.44 -2.49
N LYS A 243 -8.55 -16.23 -3.34
CA LYS A 243 -7.86 -17.45 -2.93
C LYS A 243 -6.78 -17.17 -1.89
N TRP A 244 -5.95 -16.16 -2.12
CA TRP A 244 -4.87 -15.79 -1.22
C TRP A 244 -5.37 -15.29 0.12
N ARG A 245 -6.44 -14.47 0.12
CA ARG A 245 -7.03 -13.96 1.36
C ARG A 245 -7.69 -15.07 2.17
N LEU A 246 -8.33 -16.03 1.51
CA LEU A 246 -8.91 -17.20 2.14
C LEU A 246 -7.83 -18.08 2.79
N GLN A 247 -6.76 -18.41 2.06
CA GLN A 247 -5.60 -19.12 2.60
C GLN A 247 -4.99 -18.40 3.82
N GLN A 248 -4.88 -17.07 3.76
CA GLN A 248 -4.39 -16.28 4.88
C GLN A 248 -5.28 -16.41 6.11
N GLU A 249 -6.61 -16.38 5.93
CA GLU A 249 -7.56 -16.53 7.04
C GLU A 249 -7.52 -17.93 7.65
N HIS A 250 -7.45 -18.97 6.83
CA HIS A 250 -7.34 -20.35 7.29
C HIS A 250 -6.04 -20.57 8.08
N ASN A 251 -4.92 -20.03 7.59
CA ASN A 251 -3.64 -20.09 8.29
C ASN A 251 -3.67 -19.35 9.64
N LEU A 252 -4.37 -18.21 9.72
CA LEU A 252 -4.57 -17.48 10.97
C LEU A 252 -5.40 -18.31 11.97
N LYS A 253 -6.55 -18.83 11.53
CA LYS A 253 -7.45 -19.68 12.32
C LYS A 253 -6.73 -20.92 12.86
N ALA A 254 -5.89 -21.56 12.05
CA ALA A 254 -5.09 -22.71 12.48
C ALA A 254 -4.11 -22.39 13.62
N ARG A 255 -3.65 -21.14 13.73
CA ARG A 255 -2.63 -20.71 14.71
C ARG A 255 -3.22 -20.07 15.97
N ASN A 256 -4.45 -19.60 15.96
CA ASN A 256 -5.06 -18.85 17.07
C ASN A 256 -6.29 -19.53 17.70
N GLY A 257 -6.49 -20.83 17.44
CA GLY A 257 -7.60 -21.60 17.99
C GLY A 257 -8.93 -21.39 17.27
N GLY A 258 -8.90 -21.16 15.95
CA GLY A 258 -10.08 -21.09 15.09
C GLY A 258 -10.76 -19.71 15.03
N LYS A 259 -10.14 -18.67 15.60
CA LYS A 259 -10.71 -17.32 15.63
C LYS A 259 -10.42 -16.57 14.34
N GLY A 260 -11.45 -16.10 13.66
CA GLY A 260 -11.33 -15.36 12.41
C GLY A 260 -12.64 -15.35 11.65
N MET A 261 -12.61 -14.81 10.44
CA MET A 261 -13.75 -14.75 9.54
C MET A 261 -14.14 -16.16 9.03
N THR A 262 -15.42 -16.32 8.71
CA THR A 262 -15.89 -17.42 7.85
C THR A 262 -15.45 -17.18 6.40
N ASP A 263 -15.58 -18.20 5.55
CA ASP A 263 -15.16 -18.11 4.15
C ASP A 263 -16.03 -17.08 3.39
N GLU A 264 -17.32 -16.99 3.72
CA GLU A 264 -18.26 -16.00 3.18
C GLU A 264 -17.93 -14.58 3.67
N GLN A 265 -17.51 -14.45 4.93
CA GLN A 265 -17.04 -13.16 5.47
C GLN A 265 -15.73 -12.73 4.82
N VAL A 266 -14.84 -13.67 4.47
CA VAL A 266 -13.64 -13.38 3.68
C VAL A 266 -14.01 -12.90 2.28
N GLU A 267 -14.96 -13.56 1.62
CA GLU A 267 -15.45 -13.13 0.30
C GLU A 267 -16.02 -11.71 0.35
N ALA A 268 -16.95 -11.44 1.28
CA ALA A 268 -17.51 -10.11 1.49
C ALA A 268 -16.45 -9.05 1.87
N PHE A 269 -15.40 -9.46 2.58
CA PHE A 269 -14.26 -8.60 2.87
C PHE A 269 -13.50 -8.25 1.59
N VAL A 270 -13.16 -9.23 0.75
CA VAL A 270 -12.43 -9.00 -0.51
C VAL A 270 -13.27 -8.21 -1.51
N ASP A 271 -14.58 -8.46 -1.59
CA ASP A 271 -15.53 -7.73 -2.44
C ASP A 271 -15.41 -6.22 -2.24
N ARG A 272 -15.23 -5.77 -0.99
CA ARG A 272 -15.07 -4.36 -0.67
C ARG A 272 -13.79 -3.75 -1.22
N TYR A 273 -12.74 -4.51 -1.55
CA TYR A 273 -11.49 -3.98 -2.11
C TYR A 273 -11.44 -4.04 -3.63
N ILE A 274 -12.21 -4.92 -4.28
CA ILE A 274 -12.25 -5.05 -5.74
C ILE A 274 -12.48 -3.72 -6.47
N PRO A 275 -13.42 -2.84 -6.05
CA PRO A 275 -13.57 -1.53 -6.67
C PRO A 275 -12.26 -0.73 -6.71
N GLY A 276 -11.47 -0.76 -5.63
CA GLY A 276 -10.21 -0.04 -5.59
C GLY A 276 -9.25 -0.47 -6.70
N TYR A 277 -9.14 -1.78 -6.94
CA TYR A 277 -8.29 -2.31 -8.01
C TYR A 277 -8.83 -2.04 -9.42
N VAL A 278 -10.15 -2.11 -9.60
CA VAL A 278 -10.79 -1.89 -10.91
C VAL A 278 -10.68 -0.42 -11.33
N PHE A 279 -10.94 0.50 -10.41
CA PHE A 279 -11.08 1.92 -10.74
C PHE A 279 -9.77 2.70 -10.63
N PHE A 280 -8.84 2.32 -9.75
CA PHE A 280 -7.70 3.18 -9.41
C PHE A 280 -6.33 2.49 -9.56
N GLY A 281 -6.29 1.18 -9.82
CA GLY A 281 -5.07 0.38 -9.76
C GLY A 281 -4.07 0.63 -10.89
N ASP A 282 -4.55 1.07 -12.06
CA ASP A 282 -3.71 1.48 -13.19
C ASP A 282 -2.97 2.80 -12.93
N GLY A 283 -3.43 3.59 -11.97
CA GLY A 283 -2.78 4.81 -11.50
C GLY A 283 -1.30 4.60 -11.09
N VAL A 284 -0.93 3.39 -10.66
CA VAL A 284 0.47 3.04 -10.34
C VAL A 284 1.41 3.28 -11.52
N THR A 285 0.92 3.15 -12.76
CA THR A 285 1.68 3.37 -13.99
C THR A 285 1.17 4.52 -14.84
N GLU A 286 -0.12 4.83 -14.77
CA GLU A 286 -0.74 5.86 -15.61
C GLU A 286 -0.87 7.22 -14.93
N GLY A 287 -0.79 7.27 -13.59
CA GLY A 287 -1.03 8.48 -12.82
C GLY A 287 -2.48 8.92 -12.90
N PHE A 288 -2.71 10.24 -13.00
CA PHE A 288 -4.05 10.81 -13.15
C PHE A 288 -4.09 12.01 -14.09
N GLU A 289 -5.30 12.33 -14.52
CA GLU A 289 -5.58 13.57 -15.25
C GLU A 289 -5.85 14.70 -14.24
N GLU A 290 -4.90 15.63 -14.11
CA GLU A 290 -5.00 16.76 -13.17
C GLU A 290 -5.92 17.86 -13.72
N SER A 291 -5.94 18.02 -15.04
CA SER A 291 -6.86 18.87 -15.78
C SER A 291 -7.09 18.30 -17.19
N PRO A 292 -8.17 18.70 -17.89
CA PRO A 292 -8.48 18.15 -19.22
C PRO A 292 -7.28 18.20 -20.19
N GLY A 293 -6.81 17.02 -20.60
CA GLY A 293 -5.66 16.85 -21.49
C GLY A 293 -4.28 16.92 -20.82
N HIS A 294 -4.20 17.10 -19.49
CA HIS A 294 -2.96 17.13 -18.73
C HIS A 294 -2.88 15.95 -17.75
N ARG A 295 -2.16 14.91 -18.16
CA ARG A 295 -1.90 13.74 -17.32
C ARG A 295 -0.61 13.92 -16.54
N LYS A 296 -0.71 13.86 -15.21
CA LYS A 296 0.44 13.83 -14.30
C LYS A 296 0.85 12.38 -14.09
N LEU A 297 2.04 12.04 -14.60
CA LEU A 297 2.62 10.72 -14.41
C LEU A 297 3.13 10.55 -12.97
N PRO A 298 3.12 9.31 -12.43
CA PRO A 298 3.68 9.06 -11.12
C PRO A 298 5.18 9.42 -11.05
N PRO A 299 5.68 9.93 -9.92
CA PRO A 299 7.06 10.40 -9.81
C PRO A 299 8.10 9.28 -9.96
N TRP A 300 7.70 8.02 -9.72
CA TRP A 300 8.56 6.83 -9.82
C TRP A 300 8.63 6.21 -11.22
N ILE A 301 7.99 6.78 -12.25
CA ILE A 301 8.11 6.23 -13.62
C ILE A 301 9.59 6.18 -14.06
N GLY A 302 9.99 5.04 -14.61
CA GLY A 302 11.39 4.69 -14.90
C GLY A 302 12.20 4.20 -13.69
N ARG A 303 11.58 4.12 -12.51
CA ARG A 303 12.13 3.63 -11.24
C ARG A 303 11.14 2.70 -10.53
N GLY A 304 10.24 2.06 -11.28
CA GLY A 304 9.32 1.04 -10.82
C GLY A 304 9.80 -0.38 -11.13
N LEU A 305 9.58 -1.31 -10.21
CA LEU A 305 9.71 -2.75 -10.38
C LEU A 305 8.33 -3.40 -10.28
N ARG A 306 7.94 -4.20 -11.25
CA ARG A 306 6.76 -5.06 -11.20
C ARG A 306 7.18 -6.51 -11.04
N ILE A 307 6.58 -7.19 -10.08
CA ILE A 307 6.69 -8.64 -9.89
C ILE A 307 5.30 -9.22 -10.05
N GLN A 308 5.07 -9.95 -11.15
CA GLN A 308 3.86 -10.74 -11.33
C GLN A 308 4.01 -12.08 -10.61
N ILE A 309 3.02 -12.43 -9.80
CA ILE A 309 3.01 -13.67 -9.01
C ILE A 309 1.82 -14.56 -9.36
N GLY A 310 2.05 -15.87 -9.43
CA GLY A 310 1.03 -16.87 -9.70
C GLY A 310 0.22 -17.27 -8.47
N GLU A 311 -0.71 -18.21 -8.62
CA GLU A 311 -1.62 -18.62 -7.55
C GLU A 311 -0.89 -19.10 -6.29
N SER A 312 0.28 -19.75 -6.43
CA SER A 312 1.10 -20.20 -5.31
C SER A 312 2.08 -19.12 -4.81
N ARG A 313 1.95 -17.88 -5.30
CA ARG A 313 2.83 -16.73 -5.05
C ARG A 313 4.25 -16.89 -5.60
N GLU A 314 4.44 -17.84 -6.52
CA GLU A 314 5.65 -18.00 -7.31
C GLU A 314 5.84 -16.81 -8.26
N VAL A 315 7.08 -16.40 -8.51
CA VAL A 315 7.37 -15.33 -9.46
C VAL A 315 7.13 -15.86 -10.87
N LEU A 316 6.28 -15.17 -11.64
CA LEU A 316 6.01 -15.51 -13.03
C LEU A 316 6.76 -14.59 -13.99
N ARG A 317 6.84 -13.30 -13.64
CA ARG A 317 7.46 -12.27 -14.48
C ARG A 317 7.96 -11.11 -13.64
N VAL A 318 9.07 -10.51 -14.07
CA VAL A 318 9.64 -9.31 -13.47
C VAL A 318 9.89 -8.28 -14.58
N ASP A 319 9.35 -7.07 -14.42
CA ASP A 319 9.51 -5.97 -15.37
C ASP A 319 9.88 -4.68 -14.64
N ASN A 320 10.50 -3.74 -15.34
CA ASN A 320 10.63 -2.36 -14.86
C ASN A 320 9.61 -1.46 -15.56
N PHE A 321 9.19 -0.38 -14.89
CA PHE A 321 8.28 0.63 -15.43
C PHE A 321 8.60 2.02 -14.88
#